data_AF-A0A1H7J777-F1
#
_entry.id   AF-A0A1H7J777-F1
#
_cell.length_a   1.000
_cell.length_b   1.000
_cell.length_c   1.000
_cell.angle_alpha   90.00
_cell.angle_beta   90.00
_cell.angle_gamma   90.00
#
_symmetry.space_group_name_H-M   'P 1'
#
loop_
_entity.id
_entity.type
_entity.pdbx_description
1 polymer ?
#
loop_
_entity_poly.entity_id
_entity_poly.type
_entity_poly.pdbx_seq_one_letter_code
_entity_poly.pdbx_strand_id
1 'polypeptide(L)' 'MKIYRYDDDHGKWTVNNFPFNESNLNPNVQEKAVEIANKLYEEGEPEGDLLYDKAVAKAKEWFLEMEG' A
#
# COMPACT_ATOMS: atom_id res chain seq x y z
N MET A 1 -0.35 -25.17 25.01
CA MET A 1 -0.28 -23.73 24.66
C MET A 1 -0.05 -23.66 23.16
N LYS A 2 -1.09 -23.38 22.36
CA LYS A 2 -0.93 -23.27 20.92
C LYS A 2 -0.23 -21.94 20.68
N ILE A 3 1.07 -22.00 20.38
CA ILE A 3 1.76 -20.87 19.78
C ILE A 3 1.08 -20.65 18.43
N TYR A 4 0.27 -19.60 18.31
CA TYR A 4 -0.10 -19.09 17.01
C TYR A 4 1.19 -18.55 16.42
N ARG A 5 1.95 -19.40 15.74
CA ARG A 5 2.74 -18.91 14.62
C ARG A 5 1.68 -18.42 13.66
N TYR A 6 1.36 -17.12 13.75
CA TYR A 6 0.86 -16.42 12.58
C TYR A 6 1.99 -16.61 11.58
N ASP A 7 1.86 -17.62 10.72
CA ASP A 7 2.45 -17.52 9.41
C ASP A 7 1.93 -16.18 8.88
N ASP A 8 2.72 -15.13 9.05
CA ASP A 8 2.42 -13.73 8.77
C ASP A 8 2.40 -13.52 7.25
N ASP A 9 1.69 -14.39 6.54
CA ASP A 9 1.08 -14.07 5.26
C ASP A 9 -0.16 -13.23 5.61
N HIS A 10 0.06 -12.07 6.26
CA HIS A 10 -0.91 -10.99 6.23
C HIS A 10 -1.00 -10.59 4.76
N GLY A 11 -1.92 -11.26 4.05
CA GLY A 11 -1.95 -11.34 2.60
C GLY A 11 -1.70 -9.97 1.98
N LYS A 12 -0.58 -9.84 1.27
CA LYS A 12 -0.14 -8.59 0.67
C LYS A 12 -1.31 -7.90 -0.02
N TRP A 13 -1.46 -6.60 0.21
CA TRP A 13 -2.46 -5.85 -0.52
C TRP A 13 -2.19 -5.98 -2.02
N THR A 14 -3.28 -6.03 -2.77
CA THR A 14 -3.29 -5.98 -4.23
C THR A 14 -4.15 -4.79 -4.65
N VAL A 15 -4.02 -4.33 -5.89
CA VAL A 15 -4.87 -3.25 -6.42
C VAL A 15 -6.37 -3.53 -6.32
N ASN A 16 -6.77 -4.81 -6.20
CA ASN A 16 -8.17 -5.19 -6.06
C ASN A 16 -8.70 -5.11 -4.61
N ASN A 17 -7.80 -5.17 -3.61
CA ASN A 17 -8.16 -5.20 -2.18
C ASN A 17 -7.63 -4.00 -1.39
N PHE A 18 -6.87 -3.11 -2.04
CA PHE A 18 -6.33 -1.93 -1.40
C PHE A 18 -7.41 -0.85 -1.32
N PRO A 19 -7.67 -0.27 -0.13
CA PRO A 19 -8.69 0.76 0.06
C PRO A 19 -8.20 2.09 -0.50
N PHE A 20 -8.30 2.26 -1.82
CA PHE A 20 -8.05 3.56 -2.44
C PHE A 20 -9.14 4.54 -2.03
N ASN A 21 -8.75 5.62 -1.34
CA ASN A 21 -9.66 6.72 -1.01
C ASN A 21 -10.12 7.51 -2.26
N GLU A 22 -9.43 7.34 -3.39
CA GLU A 22 -9.72 8.03 -4.64
C GLU A 22 -10.16 7.07 -5.73
N SER A 23 -11.35 7.31 -6.29
CA SER A 23 -11.96 6.43 -7.29
C SER A 23 -11.32 6.49 -8.69
N ASN A 24 -10.49 7.50 -8.98
CA ASN A 24 -9.91 7.75 -10.31
C ASN A 24 -8.37 7.91 -10.27
N LEU A 25 -7.68 7.00 -9.59
CA LEU A 25 -6.22 6.94 -9.65
C LEU A 25 -5.77 6.30 -10.97
N ASN A 26 -4.65 6.79 -11.52
CA ASN A 26 -3.99 6.15 -12.65
C ASN A 26 -3.59 4.71 -12.26
N PRO A 27 -3.78 3.70 -13.13
CA PRO A 27 -3.38 2.31 -12.84
C PRO A 27 -1.93 2.19 -12.36
N ASN A 28 -1.00 2.95 -12.94
CA ASN A 28 0.40 2.95 -12.52
C ASN A 28 0.58 3.45 -11.09
N VAL A 29 -0.20 4.47 -10.70
CA VAL A 29 -0.20 5.02 -9.33
C VAL A 29 -0.82 4.01 -8.36
N GLN A 30 -1.87 3.28 -8.77
CA GLN A 30 -2.50 2.24 -7.94
C GLN A 30 -1.53 1.10 -7.66
N GLU A 31 -0.86 0.57 -8.68
CA GLU A 31 0.13 -0.49 -8.53
C GLU A 31 1.27 -0.04 -7.63
N LYS A 32 1.77 1.18 -7.83
CA LYS A 32 2.85 1.73 -7.01
C LYS A 32 2.44 1.99 -5.56
N ALA A 33 1.22 2.48 -5.33
CA ALA A 33 0.70 2.71 -3.98
C ALA A 33 0.62 1.40 -3.20
N VAL A 34 0.17 0.33 -3.83
CA VAL A 34 0.11 -1.00 -3.20
C VAL A 34 1.51 -1.51 -2.87
N GLU A 35 2.48 -1.35 -3.76
CA GLU A 35 3.89 -1.70 -3.49
C GLU A 35 4.43 -0.94 -2.27
N ILE A 36 4.19 0.37 -2.22
CA ILE A 36 4.65 1.23 -1.12
C ILE A 36 3.94 0.87 0.19
N ALA A 37 2.64 0.60 0.15
CA ALA A 37 1.87 0.23 1.34
C ALA A 37 2.35 -1.09 1.95
N ASN A 38 2.53 -2.11 1.12
CA ASN A 38 3.09 -3.40 1.55
C ASN A 38 4.47 -3.19 2.20
N LYS A 39 5.33 -2.37 1.57
CA LYS A 39 6.65 -2.07 2.12
C LYS A 39 6.56 -1.35 3.47
N LEU A 40 5.72 -0.32 3.60
CA LEU A 40 5.54 0.43 4.85
C LEU A 40 5.07 -0.51 5.98
N TYR A 41 4.18 -1.44 5.67
CA TYR A 41 3.72 -2.44 6.62
C TYR A 41 4.81 -3.43 7.02
N GLU A 42 5.61 -3.90 6.06
CA GLU A 42 6.82 -4.70 6.33
C GLU A 42 7.84 -3.94 7.19
N GLU A 43 7.89 -2.61 7.08
CA GLU A 43 8.72 -1.72 7.92
C GLU A 43 8.12 -1.48 9.33
N GLY A 44 6.92 -2.01 9.60
CA GLY A 44 6.25 -1.93 10.89
C GLY A 44 5.30 -0.74 11.06
N GLU A 45 4.92 -0.05 9.97
CA GLU A 45 3.84 0.94 10.03
C GLU A 45 2.49 0.25 10.32
N PRO A 46 1.68 0.81 11.22
CA PRO A 46 0.39 0.24 11.55
C PRO A 46 -0.56 0.31 10.35
N GLU A 47 -1.32 -0.76 10.14
CA GLU A 47 -2.43 -0.77 9.20
C GLU A 47 -3.46 0.30 9.57
N GLY A 48 -3.90 1.09 8.59
CA GLY A 48 -4.96 2.09 8.74
C GLY A 48 -4.88 3.19 7.69
N ASP A 49 -5.82 4.13 7.76
CA ASP A 49 -5.94 5.25 6.81
C ASP A 49 -4.62 6.00 6.60
N LEU A 50 -3.84 6.22 7.66
CA LEU A 50 -2.54 6.91 7.56
C LEU A 50 -1.55 6.19 6.65
N LEU A 51 -1.51 4.85 6.69
CA LEU A 51 -0.64 4.06 5.83
C LEU A 51 -1.13 4.14 4.38
N TYR A 52 -2.44 4.05 4.17
CA TYR A 52 -3.05 4.08 2.85
C TYR A 52 -2.86 5.43 2.16
N ASP A 53 -3.18 6.53 2.84
CA ASP A 53 -3.00 7.89 2.33
C ASP A 53 -1.52 8.18 2.03
N LYS A 54 -0.61 7.77 2.91
CA LYS A 54 0.83 7.95 2.71
C LYS A 54 1.36 7.16 1.51
N ALA A 55 0.86 5.94 1.31
CA ALA A 55 1.26 5.13 0.18
C ALA A 55 0.77 5.72 -1.15
N VAL A 56 -0.47 6.20 -1.21
CA VAL A 56 -1.05 6.87 -2.38
C VAL A 56 -0.33 8.18 -2.67
N ALA A 57 -0.04 9.01 -1.66
CA ALA A 57 0.69 10.26 -1.82
C ALA A 57 2.07 10.02 -2.46
N LYS A 58 2.86 9.09 -1.90
CA LYS A 58 4.18 8.74 -2.44
C LYS A 58 4.11 8.16 -3.86
N ALA A 59 3.08 7.38 -4.15
CA ALA A 59 2.89 6.83 -5.50
C ALA A 59 2.57 7.91 -6.53
N LYS A 60 1.80 8.93 -6.15
CA LYS A 60 1.53 10.10 -7.00
C LYS A 60 2.78 10.92 -7.22
N GLU A 61 3.55 11.19 -6.18
CA GLU A 61 4.83 11.91 -6.28
C GLU A 61 5.77 11.19 -7.26
N TRP A 62 5.95 9.87 -7.09
CA TRP A 62 6.75 9.06 -8.00
C TRP A 62 6.25 9.12 -9.45
N PHE A 63 4.93 9.10 -9.68
CA PHE A 63 4.37 9.18 -11.02
C PHE A 63 4.62 10.55 -11.66
N LEU A 64 4.46 11.63 -10.89
CA LEU A 64 4.74 13.00 -11.36
C LEU A 64 6.23 13.18 -11.69
N GLU A 65 7.14 12.60 -10.91
CA GLU A 65 8.58 12.62 -11.17
C GLU A 65 8.96 11.87 -12.46
N MET A 66 8.22 10.83 -12.85
CA MET A 66 8.48 10.09 -14.09
C MET A 66 7.97 10.79 -15.35
N GLU A 67 6.98 11.68 -15.26
CA GLU A 67 6.47 12.46 -16.39
C GLU A 67 7.25 13.78 -16.61
N GLY A 68 8.18 14.12 -15.71
CA GLY A 68 8.98 15.36 -15.71
C GLY A 68 10.27 15.30 -16.51
#